data_AF-A0A379UZU2-F1
#
_entry.id   AF-A0A379UZU2-F1
#
_cell.length_a   1.000
_cell.length_b   1.000
_cell.length_c   1.000
_cell.angle_alpha   90.00
_cell.angle_beta   90.00
_cell.angle_gamma   90.00
#
_symmetry.space_group_name_H-M   'P 1'
#
loop_
_entity.id
_entity.type
_entity.pdbx_description
1 polymer ?
#
loop_
_entity_poly.entity_id
_entity_poly.type
_entity_poly.pdbx_seq_one_letter_code
_entity_poly.pdbx_strand_id
1 'polypeptide(L)' 'MVSGKERICFDSDNDAMEKRIRDVTLKLIGANFNRRNEYWLILEDAQTETGYQKYPVIIDLAFQDDFF' A
#
# COMPACT_ATOMS: atom_id res chain seq x y z
N MET A 1 12.40 9.83 7.40
CA MET A 1 11.73 9.34 6.17
C MET A 1 10.52 8.54 6.62
N VAL A 2 9.38 8.66 5.94
CA VAL A 2 8.16 7.88 6.24
C VAL A 2 7.93 6.89 5.10
N SER A 3 7.83 5.61 5.43
CA SER A 3 7.64 4.53 4.45
C SER A 3 7.07 3.29 5.12
N GLY A 4 6.36 2.47 4.35
CA GLY A 4 5.92 1.14 4.76
C GLY A 4 5.93 0.22 3.54
N LYS A 5 6.24 -1.05 3.73
CA LYS A 5 6.25 -2.08 2.68
C LYS A 5 5.59 -3.32 3.22
N GLU A 6 4.58 -3.81 2.51
CA GLU A 6 3.89 -5.07 2.82
C GLU A 6 4.02 -6.00 1.62
N ARG A 7 4.22 -7.30 1.89
CA ARG A 7 4.25 -8.34 0.86
C ARG A 7 2.93 -9.10 0.91
N ILE A 8 2.20 -9.08 -0.19
CA ILE A 8 0.91 -9.78 -0.31
C ILE A 8 1.07 -10.93 -1.28
N CYS A 9 0.48 -12.07 -0.92
CA CYS A 9 0.37 -13.21 -1.80
C CYS A 9 -1.07 -13.30 -2.30
N PHE A 10 -1.25 -13.36 -3.63
CA PHE A 10 -2.55 -13.48 -4.29
C PHE A 10 -2.85 -14.92 -4.72
N ASP A 11 -2.20 -15.92 -4.10
CA ASP A 11 -2.48 -17.34 -4.37
C ASP A 11 -3.98 -17.60 -4.15
N SER A 12 -4.65 -18.03 -5.22
CA SER A 12 -6.07 -18.37 -5.25
C SER A 12 -6.23 -19.75 -5.84
N ASP A 13 -6.74 -20.69 -5.05
CA ASP A 13 -7.06 -22.06 -5.48
C ASP A 13 -8.34 -22.13 -6.35
N ASN A 14 -8.85 -21.00 -6.81
CA ASN A 14 -10.16 -20.90 -7.46
C ASN A 14 -10.18 -19.85 -8.58
N ASP A 15 -10.94 -20.13 -9.64
CA ASP A 15 -10.98 -19.35 -10.90
C ASP A 15 -11.82 -18.07 -10.84
N ALA A 16 -12.52 -17.83 -9.72
CA ALA A 16 -13.35 -16.63 -9.57
C ALA A 16 -12.48 -15.37 -9.38
N MET A 17 -12.50 -14.49 -10.39
CA MET A 17 -11.76 -13.21 -10.41
C MET A 17 -12.06 -12.33 -9.18
N GLU A 18 -13.28 -12.40 -8.67
CA GLU A 18 -13.77 -11.65 -7.51
C GLU A 18 -12.99 -11.97 -6.21
N LYS A 19 -12.41 -13.18 -6.11
CA LYS A 19 -11.60 -13.61 -4.95
C LYS A 19 -10.12 -13.25 -5.06
N ARG A 20 -9.70 -12.64 -6.18
CA ARG A 20 -8.33 -12.13 -6.38
C ARG A 20 -8.15 -10.69 -5.90
N ILE A 21 -9.22 -10.05 -5.44
CA ILE A 21 -9.15 -8.75 -4.78
C ILE A 21 -8.78 -8.98 -3.31
N ARG A 22 -7.75 -8.29 -2.82
CA ARG A 22 -7.41 -8.26 -1.40
C ARG A 22 -7.20 -6.83 -0.95
N ASP A 23 -7.85 -6.48 0.15
CA ASP A 23 -7.59 -5.23 0.86
C ASP A 23 -6.23 -5.30 1.56
N VAL A 24 -5.52 -4.17 1.55
CA VAL A 24 -4.17 -4.04 2.08
C VAL A 24 -4.10 -2.82 2.94
N THR A 25 -3.66 -3.00 4.18
CA THR A 25 -3.38 -1.89 5.10
C THR A 25 -1.88 -1.75 5.27
N LEU A 26 -1.31 -0.65 4.76
CA LEU A 26 0.10 -0.31 4.93
C LEU A 26 0.31 0.46 6.23
N LYS A 27 1.11 -0.09 7.15
CA LYS A 27 1.58 0.66 8.32
C LYS A 27 2.84 1.42 7.96
N LEU A 28 2.77 2.75 8.05
CA LEU A 28 3.91 3.60 7.80
C LEU A 28 4.79 3.70 9.05
N ILE A 29 6.10 3.53 8.86
CA ILE A 29 7.10 3.71 9.92
C ILE A 29 7.79 5.06 9.72
N GLY A 30 7.96 5.79 10.82
CA GLY A 30 8.65 7.09 10.86
C GLY A 30 7.79 8.19 11.48
N ALA A 31 8.45 9.23 11.98
CA ALA A 31 7.81 10.45 12.48
C ALA A 31 8.01 11.61 11.48
N ASN A 32 7.17 12.66 11.61
CA ASN A 32 7.24 13.90 10.81
C ASN A 32 6.87 13.75 9.32
N PHE A 33 5.77 13.07 9.00
CA PHE A 33 5.19 13.23 7.67
C PHE A 33 4.69 14.67 7.47
N ASN A 34 4.77 15.17 6.25
CA ASN A 34 4.32 16.51 5.88
C ASN A 34 3.35 16.39 4.70
N ARG A 35 2.10 16.78 4.91
CA ARG A 35 1.02 16.72 3.89
C ARG A 35 1.34 17.49 2.60
N ARG A 36 2.32 18.40 2.62
CA ARG A 36 2.78 19.15 1.43
C ARG A 36 3.86 18.42 0.64
N ASN A 37 4.41 17.33 1.16
CA ASN A 37 5.38 16.52 0.44
C ASN A 37 4.66 15.56 -0.50
N GLU A 38 5.31 15.26 -1.61
CA GLU A 38 4.84 14.24 -2.54
C GLU A 38 5.17 12.84 -2.00
N TYR A 39 4.15 11.99 -1.93
CA TYR A 39 4.30 10.59 -1.57
C TYR A 39 3.86 9.69 -2.71
N TRP A 40 4.38 8.47 -2.69
CA TRP A 40 4.20 7.52 -3.78
C TRP A 40 3.85 6.15 -3.23
N LEU A 41 2.76 5.58 -3.75
CA LEU A 41 2.48 4.15 -3.63
C LEU A 41 3.13 3.45 -4.81
N ILE A 42 4.03 2.50 -4.53
CA ILE A 42 4.76 1.74 -5.54
C ILE A 42 4.35 0.28 -5.43
N LEU A 43 3.90 -0.28 -6.56
CA LEU A 43 3.63 -1.70 -6.71
C LEU A 43 4.84 -2.34 -7.37
N GLU A 44 5.44 -3.30 -6.69
CA GLU A 44 6.66 -3.99 -7.13
C GLU A 44 6.45 -5.49 -7.08
N ASP A 45 7.14 -6.19 -7.97
CA ASP A 45 7.30 -7.63 -7.87
C ASP A 45 8.07 -7.99 -6.58
N ALA A 46 7.49 -8.87 -5.76
CA ALA A 46 8.11 -9.23 -4.49
C ALA A 46 9.38 -10.09 -4.62
N GLN A 47 9.68 -10.65 -5.80
CA GLN A 47 10.87 -11.46 -6.03
C GLN A 47 11.96 -10.71 -6.79
N THR A 48 11.56 -9.91 -7.79
CA THR A 48 12.50 -9.23 -8.69
C THR A 48 12.67 -7.74 -8.39
N GLU A 49 11.85 -7.19 -7.48
CA GLU A 49 11.79 -5.75 -7.16
C GLU A 49 11.48 -4.86 -8.39
N THR A 50 10.95 -5.47 -9.46
CA THR A 50 10.53 -4.74 -10.66
C THR A 50 9.32 -3.88 -10.32
N GLY A 51 9.47 -2.56 -10.42
CA GLY A 51 8.36 -1.62 -10.25
C GLY A 51 7.38 -1.70 -11.41
N TYR A 52 6.15 -2.14 -11.13
CA TYR A 52 5.09 -2.25 -12.13
C TYR A 52 4.32 -0.94 -12.28
N GLN A 53 3.97 -0.30 -11.16
CA GLN A 53 3.10 0.88 -11.15
C GLN A 53 3.46 1.81 -10.00
N LYS A 54 3.26 3.13 -10.23
CA LYS A 54 3.56 4.19 -9.27
C LYS A 54 2.43 5.20 -9.27
N TYR A 55 1.87 5.45 -8.09
CA TYR A 55 0.72 6.34 -7.91
C TYR A 55 1.05 7.46 -6.91
N PRO A 56 0.80 8.74 -7.25
CA PRO A 56 0.94 9.82 -6.30
C PRO A 56 -0.15 9.69 -5.23
N VAL A 57 0.22 9.83 -3.96
CA VAL A 57 -0.70 9.75 -2.82
C VAL A 57 -0.43 10.89 -1.84
N ILE A 58 -1.44 11.24 -1.06
CA ILE A 58 -1.32 12.19 0.04
C ILE A 58 -1.45 11.39 1.34
N ILE A 59 -0.46 11.53 2.23
CA ILE A 59 -0.60 11.00 3.59
C ILE A 59 -1.37 12.04 4.40
N ASP A 60 -2.53 11.65 4.90
CA ASP A 60 -3.38 12.49 5.72
C ASP A 60 -3.51 11.90 7.14
N LEU A 61 -3.74 12.77 8.12
CA LEU A 61 -4.14 12.35 9.44
C LEU A 61 -5.65 12.09 9.40
N ALA A 62 -6.03 10.82 9.50
CA ALA A 62 -7.44 10.49 9.73
C ALA A 62 -7.81 10.77 11.19
N PHE A 63 -8.96 11.40 11.41
CA PHE A 63 -9.58 11.51 12.72
C PHE A 63 -10.55 10.31 12.87
N GLN A 64 -10.05 9.27 13.54
CA GLN A 64 -10.70 8.01 13.99
C GLN A 64 -12.25 8.00 13.94
N ASP A 65 -12.89 7.24 13.03
CA ASP A 65 -13.50 5.92 13.33
C ASP A 65 -13.61 4.97 12.10
N ASP A 66 -13.16 5.38 10.91
CA ASP A 66 -13.47 4.69 9.62
C ASP A 66 -12.54 3.50 9.27
N PHE A 67 -11.76 2.96 10.22
CA PHE A 67 -10.74 1.92 9.95
C PHE A 67 -10.98 0.57 10.67
N PHE A 68 -12.19 0.33 11.20
CA PHE A 68 -12.56 -0.93 11.87
C PHE A 68 -13.52 -1.79 11.04
#